data_AF-A0A382B4M0-F1
#
_entry.id   AF-A0A382B4M0-F1
#
_cell.length_a   1.000
_cell.length_b   1.000
_cell.length_c   1.000
_cell.angle_alpha   90.00
_cell.angle_beta   90.00
_cell.angle_gamma   90.00
#
_symmetry.space_group_name_H-M   'P 1'
#
loop_
_entity.id
_entity.type
_entity.pdbx_description
1 polymer ?
#
loop_
_entity_poly.entity_id
_entity_poly.type
_entity_poly.pdbx_seq_one_letter_code
_entity_poly.pdbx_strand_id
1 'polypeptide(L)' 'MIQKDDEFGHVFSSDDVCRVVGERVRDARRALGLTMAQFAETAEISLGMVSKIEHGQTSPSLSTLT' A
#
# COMPACT_ATOMS: atom_id res chain seq x y z
N MET A 1 8.57 38.32 -18.17
CA MET A 1 7.82 37.21 -18.81
C MET A 1 8.82 36.16 -19.25
N ILE A 2 9.11 35.18 -18.39
CA ILE A 2 9.26 33.76 -18.74
C ILE A 2 8.96 33.01 -17.43
N GLN A 3 7.72 32.52 -17.28
CA GLN A 3 7.39 31.53 -16.26
C GLN A 3 8.03 30.21 -16.70
N LYS A 4 8.92 29.65 -15.87
CA LYS A 4 9.34 28.24 -15.97
C LYS A 4 8.49 27.44 -14.99
N ASP A 5 7.21 27.31 -15.34
CA ASP A 5 6.28 26.38 -14.71
C ASP A 5 6.28 25.11 -15.59
N ASP A 6 7.20 24.15 -15.38
CA ASP A 6 7.05 22.72 -15.77
C ASP A 6 8.38 21.91 -15.66
N GLU A 7 8.89 21.62 -14.46
CA GLU A 7 10.10 20.77 -14.32
C GLU A 7 10.02 19.75 -13.18
N PHE A 8 8.83 19.23 -12.83
CA PHE A 8 8.72 18.04 -11.99
C PHE A 8 7.47 17.21 -12.35
N GLY A 9 7.50 16.57 -13.51
CA GLY A 9 6.64 15.41 -13.74
C GLY A 9 7.09 14.28 -12.83
N HIS A 10 6.49 14.14 -11.64
CA HIS A 10 6.72 12.97 -10.80
C HIS A 10 6.18 11.76 -11.56
N VAL A 11 7.05 11.02 -12.23
CA VAL A 11 6.70 9.78 -12.91
C VAL A 11 6.31 8.80 -11.82
N PHE A 12 5.02 8.53 -11.66
CA PHE A 12 4.53 7.53 -10.71
C PHE A 12 5.05 6.15 -11.15
N SER A 13 5.94 5.57 -10.35
CA SER A 13 6.41 4.20 -10.55
C SER A 13 5.39 3.21 -9.99
N SER A 14 5.43 1.96 -10.48
CA SER A 14 4.72 0.85 -9.84
C SER A 14 5.13 0.68 -8.37
N ASP A 15 6.36 1.03 -8.01
CA ASP A 15 6.85 0.98 -6.64
C ASP A 15 6.18 2.05 -5.76
N ASP A 16 5.90 3.24 -6.32
CA ASP A 16 5.16 4.30 -5.62
C ASP A 16 3.74 3.84 -5.30
N VAL A 17 3.10 3.16 -6.27
CA VAL A 17 1.76 2.58 -6.08
C VAL A 17 1.78 1.53 -4.97
N CYS A 18 2.73 0.59 -5.00
CA CYS A 18 2.83 -0.46 -3.98
C CYS A 18 3.06 0.14 -2.58
N ARG A 19 3.92 1.16 -2.47
CA ARG A 19 4.18 1.85 -1.21
C ARG A 19 2.91 2.54 -0.68
N VAL A 20 2.22 3.32 -1.51
CA VAL A 20 1.01 4.05 -1.10
C VAL A 20 -0.11 3.08 -0.71
N VAL A 21 -0.29 2.00 -1.48
CA VAL A 21 -1.27 0.95 -1.14
C VAL A 21 -0.91 0.30 0.20
N GLY A 22 0.35 -0.06 0.41
CA GLY A 22 0.83 -0.63 1.66
C GLY A 22 0.60 0.26 2.88
N GLU A 23 0.89 1.56 2.74
CA GLU A 23 0.62 2.56 3.78
C GLU A 23 -0.89 2.62 4.11
N ARG A 24 -1.75 2.66 3.10
CA ARG A 24 -3.21 2.69 3.29
C ARG A 24 -3.75 1.43 3.96
N VAL A 25 -3.26 0.26 3.58
CA VAL A 25 -3.64 -1.02 4.23
C VAL A 25 -3.23 -1.02 5.70
N ARG A 26 -2.01 -0.56 6.00
CA ARG A 26 -1.51 -0.46 7.38
C ARG A 26 -2.34 0.50 8.22
N ASP A 27 -2.71 1.65 7.67
CA ASP A 27 -3.52 2.64 8.35
C ASP A 27 -4.94 2.12 8.62
N ALA A 28 -5.57 1.47 7.64
CA ALA A 28 -6.88 0.84 7.81
C ALA A 28 -6.85 -0.23 8.90
N ARG A 29 -5.85 -1.12 8.88
CA ARG A 29 -5.67 -2.13 9.93
C ARG A 29 -5.53 -1.51 11.32
N ARG A 30 -4.73 -0.45 11.44
CA ARG A 30 -4.51 0.26 12.71
C ARG A 30 -5.77 0.97 13.20
N ALA A 31 -6.55 1.56 12.31
CA ALA A 31 -7.83 2.18 12.65
C ALA A 31 -8.83 1.17 13.22
N LEU A 32 -8.74 -0.11 12.80
CA LEU A 32 -9.50 -1.22 13.36
C LEU A 32 -8.91 -1.78 14.67
N GLY A 33 -7.75 -1.31 15.11
CA GLY A 33 -7.07 -1.81 16.31
C GLY A 33 -6.50 -3.22 16.17
N LEU A 34 -6.33 -3.72 14.94
CA LEU A 34 -5.90 -5.09 14.67
C LEU A 34 -4.38 -5.21 14.59
N THR A 35 -3.84 -6.32 15.10
CA THR A 35 -2.49 -6.77 14.78
C THR A 35 -2.42 -7.29 13.33
N MET A 36 -1.22 -7.39 12.76
CA MET A 36 -1.05 -7.96 11.42
C MET A 36 -1.56 -9.41 11.34
N ALA A 37 -1.44 -10.18 12.44
CA ALA A 37 -1.93 -11.56 12.49
C ALA A 37 -3.46 -11.64 12.45
N GLN A 38 -4.14 -10.81 13.24
CA GLN A 38 -5.61 -10.74 13.23
C GLN A 38 -6.15 -10.23 11.90
N PHE A 39 -5.47 -9.26 11.29
CA PHE A 39 -5.84 -8.76 9.97
C PHE A 39 -5.63 -9.82 8.88
N ALA A 40 -4.53 -10.56 8.93
CA ALA A 40 -4.24 -11.68 8.04
C ALA A 40 -5.33 -12.76 8.10
N GLU A 41 -5.74 -13.13 9.32
CA GLU A 41 -6.82 -14.09 9.56
C GLU A 41 -8.15 -13.58 8.99
N THR A 42 -8.49 -12.31 9.23
CA THR A 42 -9.74 -11.70 8.74
C THR A 42 -9.76 -11.58 7.21
N ALA A 43 -8.60 -11.32 6.59
CA ALA A 43 -8.45 -11.16 5.15
C ALA A 43 -8.12 -12.48 4.41
N GLU A 44 -8.08 -13.62 5.12
CA GLU A 44 -7.78 -14.94 4.59
C GLU A 44 -6.46 -15.01 3.79
N ILE A 45 -5.46 -14.22 4.20
CA ILE A 45 -4.12 -14.22 3.62
C ILE A 45 -3.07 -14.51 4.68
N SER A 46 -1.88 -14.93 4.25
CA SER A 46 -0.81 -15.20 5.20
C SER A 46 -0.29 -13.92 5.88
N LEU A 47 0.16 -14.03 7.14
CA LEU A 47 0.85 -12.94 7.85
C LEU A 47 2.05 -12.39 7.06
N GLY A 48 2.79 -13.26 6.38
CA GLY A 48 3.91 -12.86 5.52
C GLY A 48 3.45 -12.01 4.33
N MET A 49 2.27 -12.28 3.78
CA MET A 49 1.68 -11.50 2.70
C MET A 49 1.22 -10.12 3.19
N VAL A 50 0.55 -10.05 4.35
CA VAL A 50 0.24 -8.75 5.00
C VAL A 50 1.50 -7.93 5.21
N SER A 51 2.59 -8.56 5.69
CA SER A 51 3.86 -7.87 5.85
C SER A 51 4.43 -7.33 4.55
N LYS A 52 4.44 -8.14 3.49
CA LYS A 52 4.92 -7.67 2.18
C LYS A 52 4.06 -6.52 1.65
N ILE A 53 2.74 -6.59 1.80
CA ILE A 53 1.81 -5.53 1.36
C ILE A 53 2.08 -4.24 2.12
N GLU A 54 2.07 -4.27 3.46
CA GLU A 54 2.23 -3.06 4.29
C GLU A 54 3.60 -2.38 4.16
N HIS A 55 4.60 -3.10 3.67
CA HIS A 55 5.93 -2.56 3.36
C HIS A 55 6.12 -2.25 1.86
N GLY A 56 5.08 -2.37 1.04
CA GLY A 56 5.14 -2.10 -0.40
C GLY A 56 6.02 -3.07 -1.20
N GLN A 57 6.34 -4.24 -0.65
CA GLN A 57 7.24 -5.24 -1.23
C GLN A 57 6.55 -6.18 -2.23
N THR A 58 5.23 -6.09 -2.36
CA THR A 58 4.45 -6.85 -3.33
C THR A 58 3.31 -5.99 -3.85
N SER A 59 2.96 -6.18 -5.13
CA SER A 59 1.72 -5.66 -5.69
C SER A 59 0.58 -6.61 -5.33
N PRO A 60 -0.35 -6.27 -4.42
CA PRO A 60 -1.56 -7.06 -4.22
C PRO A 60 -2.43 -7.01 -5.49
N SER A 61 -3.20 -8.08 -5.75
CA SER A 61 -4.25 -8.02 -6.78
C SER A 61 -5.45 -7.21 -6.27
N LEU A 62 -6.28 -6.72 -7.18
CA LEU A 62 -7.54 -6.07 -6.80
C LEU A 62 -8.43 -7.00 -5.96
N SER A 63 -8.45 -8.30 -6.29
CA SER A 63 -9.18 -9.31 -5.53
C SER A 63 -8.68 -9.47 -4.08
N THR A 64 -7.43 -9.09 -3.78
CA THR A 64 -6.90 -9.10 -2.41
C THR A 64 -7.31 -7.84 -1.63
N LEU A 65 -7.79 -6.79 -2.30
CA LEU A 65 -8.12 -5.49 -1.70
C LEU A 65 -9.63 -5.24 -1.53
N THR A 66 -10.49 -6.12 -2.07
CA THR A 66 -11.96 -6.02 -2.05
C THR A 66 -12.56 -7.01 -1.06
#